data_AF-A0A3B8RTA5-F1
#
_entry.id   AF-A0A3B8RTA5-F1
#
_cell.length_a   1.000
_cell.length_b   1.000
_cell.length_c   1.000
_cell.angle_alpha   90.00
_cell.angle_beta   90.00
_cell.angle_gamma   90.00
#
_symmetry.space_group_name_H-M   'P 1'
#
loop_
_entity.id
_entity.type
_entity.pdbx_description
1 polymer ?
#
loop_
_entity_poly.entity_id
_entity_poly.type
_entity_poly.pdbx_seq_one_letter_code
_entity_poly.pdbx_strand_id
1 'polypeptide(L)'
;MQFINYYFGGGYPIDIVVTDKNIEDHVVSSHEVKIVDSRWEDLIGKDRVNTNSFHRQGLIMDQISKELEVLAISESSGLVEALCHKKYPVVGIQWHPERKSPDNQVNDIILKSLKDKTCYWSAK
;
A
#
# COMPACT_ATOMS: atom_id res chain seq x y z
N MET A 1 5.66 -2.07 5.07
CA MET A 1 4.77 -3.14 4.56
C MET A 1 5.44 -4.52 4.46
N GLN A 2 6.60 -4.65 3.81
CA GLN A 2 7.21 -5.93 3.47
C GLN A 2 7.44 -6.89 4.66
N PHE A 3 7.98 -6.38 5.77
CA PHE A 3 8.15 -7.17 6.99
C PHE A 3 6.84 -7.70 7.57
N ILE A 4 5.74 -6.94 7.45
CA ILE A 4 4.41 -7.39 7.90
C ILE A 4 3.99 -8.60 7.07
N ASN A 5 4.12 -8.53 5.74
CA ASN A 5 3.81 -9.66 4.87
C ASN A 5 4.62 -10.91 5.23
N TYR A 6 5.95 -10.74 5.37
CA TYR A 6 6.84 -11.84 5.71
C TYR A 6 6.53 -12.44 7.09
N TYR A 7 6.27 -11.60 8.09
CA TYR A 7 5.91 -12.04 9.44
C TYR A 7 4.65 -12.93 9.45
N PHE A 8 3.66 -12.58 8.63
CA PHE A 8 2.43 -13.38 8.48
C PHE A 8 2.57 -14.54 7.47
N GLY A 9 3.79 -14.93 7.09
CA GLY A 9 4.04 -16.11 6.24
C GLY A 9 3.85 -15.87 4.74
N GLY A 10 3.88 -14.62 4.29
CA GLY A 10 3.95 -14.26 2.87
C GLY A 10 5.36 -14.44 2.29
N GLY A 11 5.48 -14.30 0.97
CA GLY A 11 6.74 -14.37 0.23
C GLY A 11 7.68 -13.19 0.47
N TYR A 12 8.91 -13.34 -0.02
CA TYR A 12 9.94 -12.30 0.04
C TYR A 12 9.72 -11.22 -1.02
N PRO A 13 9.99 -9.93 -0.70
CA PRO A 13 9.89 -8.87 -1.69
C PRO A 13 10.96 -9.05 -2.78
N ILE A 14 10.59 -8.72 -4.01
CA ILE A 14 11.47 -8.76 -5.18
C ILE A 14 12.08 -7.38 -5.45
N ASP A 15 13.24 -7.35 -6.11
CA ASP A 15 13.81 -6.10 -6.64
C ASP A 15 13.03 -5.69 -7.90
N ILE A 16 12.48 -4.47 -7.89
CA ILE A 16 11.57 -3.94 -8.91
C ILE A 16 12.34 -3.64 -10.21
N VAL A 17 13.67 -3.50 -10.14
CA VAL A 17 14.56 -3.27 -11.30
C VAL A 17 14.56 -4.45 -12.30
N VAL A 18 13.92 -5.58 -11.96
CA VAL A 18 13.81 -6.75 -12.84
C VAL A 18 12.53 -6.75 -13.71
N THR A 19 11.51 -5.93 -13.38
CA THR A 19 10.18 -6.03 -14.02
C THR A 19 9.76 -4.80 -14.83
N ASP A 20 10.48 -3.67 -14.75
CA ASP A 20 10.14 -2.45 -15.47
C ASP A 20 11.36 -1.90 -16.23
N LYS A 21 11.21 -1.62 -17.54
CA LYS A 21 12.32 -1.09 -18.36
C LYS A 21 12.51 0.42 -18.21
N ASN A 22 11.71 1.09 -17.36
CA ASN A 22 11.75 2.55 -17.14
C ASN A 22 12.26 2.91 -15.72
N ILE A 23 13.47 2.47 -15.36
CA ILE A 23 14.05 2.49 -14.01
C ILE A 23 14.55 3.87 -13.52
N GLU A 24 14.38 4.96 -14.25
CA GLU A 24 14.84 6.27 -13.72
C GLU A 24 13.87 6.90 -12.71
N ASP A 25 12.66 6.36 -12.53
CA ASP A 25 11.55 7.02 -11.82
C ASP A 25 11.01 6.27 -10.59
N HIS A 26 11.77 5.43 -9.87
CA HIS A 26 11.27 4.78 -8.64
C HIS A 26 12.11 5.01 -7.37
N VAL A 27 13.16 5.81 -7.49
CA VAL A 27 13.92 6.33 -6.34
C VAL A 27 13.84 7.84 -6.43
N VAL A 28 12.91 8.45 -5.67
CA VAL A 28 12.54 9.89 -5.68
C VAL A 28 11.56 10.26 -6.80
N SER A 29 10.36 9.67 -6.78
CA SER A 29 9.28 10.02 -7.71
C SER A 29 7.90 9.99 -7.03
N SER A 30 6.86 10.31 -7.81
CA SER A 30 5.47 10.04 -7.47
C SER A 30 4.82 9.17 -8.52
N HIS A 31 3.93 8.27 -8.12
CA HIS A 31 3.16 7.45 -9.04
C HIS A 31 1.69 7.33 -8.61
N GLU A 32 0.84 6.91 -9.53
CA GLU A 32 -0.57 6.63 -9.27
C GLU A 32 -0.74 5.22 -8.68
N VAL A 33 -1.54 5.14 -7.62
CA VAL A 33 -1.95 3.93 -6.94
C VAL A 33 -3.46 3.80 -7.05
N LYS A 34 -3.93 2.60 -7.39
CA LYS A 34 -5.34 2.25 -7.39
C LYS A 34 -5.72 1.59 -6.07
N ILE A 35 -6.76 2.11 -5.44
CA ILE A 35 -7.43 1.52 -4.30
C ILE A 35 -8.35 0.43 -4.82
N VAL A 36 -8.17 -0.80 -4.34
CA VAL A 36 -8.93 -1.98 -4.82
C VAL A 36 -9.91 -2.53 -3.80
N ASP A 37 -9.85 -2.01 -2.57
CA ASP A 37 -10.80 -2.33 -1.53
C ASP A 37 -11.83 -1.21 -1.36
N SER A 38 -13.11 -1.57 -1.42
CA SER A 38 -14.22 -0.63 -1.38
C SER A 38 -14.31 0.15 -0.06
N ARG A 39 -13.93 -0.46 1.07
CA ARG A 39 -13.99 0.22 2.38
C ARG A 39 -12.91 1.30 2.48
N TRP A 40 -11.74 1.05 1.90
CA TRP A 40 -10.68 2.04 1.77
C TRP A 40 -11.03 3.12 0.73
N GLU A 41 -11.67 2.74 -0.37
CA GLU A 41 -12.20 3.69 -1.35
C GLU A 41 -13.23 4.64 -0.72
N ASP A 42 -14.19 4.12 0.04
CA ASP A 42 -15.20 4.90 0.78
C ASP A 42 -14.54 5.86 1.80
N LEU A 43 -13.50 5.39 2.50
CA LEU A 43 -12.76 6.19 3.47
C LEU A 43 -12.01 7.36 2.80
N ILE A 44 -11.41 7.10 1.64
CA ILE A 44 -10.58 8.07 0.90
C ILE A 44 -11.44 8.99 0.01
N GLY A 45 -12.60 8.51 -0.44
CA GLY A 45 -13.51 9.19 -1.36
C GLY A 45 -13.12 9.12 -2.84
N LYS A 46 -12.15 8.25 -3.20
CA LYS A 46 -11.67 8.03 -4.58
C LYS A 46 -10.92 6.71 -4.72
N ASP A 47 -10.92 6.15 -5.91
CA ASP A 47 -10.28 4.86 -6.26
C ASP A 47 -8.84 5.01 -6.76
N ARG A 48 -8.36 6.23 -7.00
CA ARG A 48 -6.99 6.52 -7.48
C ARG A 48 -6.33 7.64 -6.70
N VAL A 49 -5.08 7.45 -6.33
CA VAL A 49 -4.31 8.40 -5.51
C VAL A 49 -2.87 8.51 -6.01
N ASN A 50 -2.32 9.73 -6.01
CA ASN A 50 -0.92 9.98 -6.35
C ASN A 50 -0.07 9.99 -5.08
N THR A 51 0.83 9.02 -4.96
CA THR A 51 1.69 8.82 -3.79
C THR A 51 3.15 9.07 -4.11
N ASN A 52 4.00 9.13 -3.09
CA ASN A 52 5.44 9.17 -3.29
C ASN A 52 6.03 7.75 -3.39
N SER A 53 7.18 7.58 -4.03
CA SER A 53 7.85 6.30 -4.17
C SER A 53 9.32 6.41 -3.77
N PHE A 54 9.69 5.67 -2.73
CA PHE A 54 11.04 5.61 -2.17
C PHE A 54 11.41 4.17 -1.80
N HIS A 55 11.16 3.21 -2.69
CA HIS A 55 11.48 1.80 -2.47
C HIS A 55 11.97 1.14 -3.77
N ARG A 56 12.95 0.25 -3.64
CA ARG A 56 13.46 -0.57 -4.76
C ARG A 56 12.94 -2.00 -4.73
N GLN A 57 12.26 -2.36 -3.65
CA GLN A 57 11.70 -3.68 -3.45
C GLN A 57 10.19 -3.56 -3.33
N GLY A 58 9.47 -4.59 -3.76
CA GLY A 58 8.02 -4.62 -3.75
C GLY A 58 7.47 -6.04 -3.61
N LEU A 59 6.18 -6.15 -3.36
CA LEU A 59 5.45 -7.41 -3.30
C LEU A 59 4.49 -7.48 -4.48
N ILE A 60 4.39 -8.67 -5.11
CA ILE A 60 3.33 -8.97 -6.08
C ILE A 60 2.22 -9.79 -5.41
N MET A 61 1.06 -9.88 -6.06
CA MET A 61 -0.13 -10.57 -5.53
C MET A 61 0.16 -12.00 -5.03
N ASP A 62 0.95 -12.77 -5.77
CA ASP A 62 1.27 -14.17 -5.45
C ASP A 62 2.13 -14.33 -4.18
N GLN A 63 2.71 -13.24 -3.67
CA GLN A 63 3.55 -13.23 -2.48
C GLN A 63 2.79 -12.80 -1.23
N ILE A 64 1.53 -12.39 -1.35
CA ILE A 64 0.76 -11.89 -0.22
C ILE A 64 0.33 -13.04 0.69
N SER A 65 0.57 -12.88 1.98
CA SER A 65 0.10 -13.82 3.01
C SER A 65 -1.41 -14.01 2.94
N LYS A 66 -1.87 -15.25 3.19
CA LYS A 66 -3.30 -15.57 3.32
C LYS A 66 -3.99 -14.88 4.49
N GLU A 67 -3.23 -14.37 5.47
CA GLU A 67 -3.76 -13.61 6.61
C GLU A 67 -4.00 -12.12 6.30
N LEU A 68 -3.50 -11.67 5.14
CA LEU A 68 -3.56 -10.29 4.70
C LEU A 68 -4.55 -10.11 3.54
N GLU A 69 -5.06 -8.89 3.42
CA GLU A 69 -5.93 -8.43 2.34
C GLU A 69 -5.28 -7.22 1.68
N VAL A 70 -5.34 -7.18 0.34
CA VAL A 70 -4.76 -6.09 -0.45
C VAL A 70 -5.73 -4.93 -0.49
N LEU A 71 -5.22 -3.74 -0.19
CA LEU A 71 -6.00 -2.51 -0.16
C LEU A 71 -5.74 -1.64 -1.39
N ALA A 72 -4.51 -1.66 -1.90
CA ALA A 72 -4.11 -0.83 -3.02
C ALA A 72 -2.99 -1.47 -3.84
N ILE A 73 -2.96 -1.17 -5.15
CA ILE A 73 -1.97 -1.67 -6.10
C ILE A 73 -1.47 -0.54 -7.02
N SER A 74 -0.26 -0.68 -7.53
CA SER A 74 0.22 0.07 -8.70
C SER A 74 -0.14 -0.72 -9.96
N GLU A 75 -1.07 -0.23 -10.77
CA GLU A 75 -1.50 -0.94 -11.99
C GLU A 75 -0.40 -1.01 -13.06
N SER A 76 0.51 -0.03 -13.11
CA SER A 76 1.62 -0.01 -14.07
C SER A 76 2.66 -1.09 -13.79
N SER A 77 2.94 -1.36 -12.51
CA SER A 77 3.98 -2.31 -12.08
C SER A 77 3.44 -3.66 -11.58
N GLY A 78 2.13 -3.74 -11.29
CA GLY A 78 1.50 -4.91 -10.66
C GLY A 78 1.88 -5.11 -9.20
N LEU A 79 2.54 -4.11 -8.58
CA LEU A 79 2.96 -4.18 -7.18
C LEU A 79 1.81 -3.87 -6.23
N VAL A 80 1.84 -4.53 -5.08
CA VAL A 80 0.97 -4.23 -3.95
C VAL A 80 1.53 -3.03 -3.20
N GLU A 81 0.69 -2.01 -3.03
CA GLU A 81 1.06 -0.71 -2.44
C GLU A 81 0.50 -0.53 -1.02
N ALA A 82 -0.59 -1.24 -0.69
CA ALA A 82 -1.10 -1.30 0.66
C ALA A 82 -1.80 -2.62 0.95
N LEU A 83 -1.71 -3.08 2.21
CA LEU A 83 -2.35 -4.27 2.73
C LEU A 83 -2.78 -4.09 4.19
N CYS A 84 -3.73 -4.90 4.64
CA CYS A 84 -4.11 -4.99 6.04
C CYS A 84 -4.27 -6.44 6.50
N HIS A 85 -4.27 -6.64 7.82
CA HIS A 85 -4.60 -7.94 8.38
C HIS A 85 -6.12 -8.13 8.47
N LYS A 86 -6.59 -9.33 8.13
CA LYS A 86 -8.03 -9.69 8.14
C LYS A 86 -8.72 -9.68 9.52
N LYS A 87 -7.99 -9.37 10.60
CA LYS A 87 -8.42 -9.54 11.99
C LYS A 87 -7.79 -8.52 12.93
N TYR A 88 -6.49 -8.35 12.89
CA TYR A 88 -5.77 -7.45 13.79
C TYR A 88 -5.69 -6.03 13.20
N PRO A 89 -5.57 -4.98 14.05
CA PRO A 89 -5.44 -3.60 13.60
C PRO A 89 -4.02 -3.32 13.06
N VAL A 90 -3.69 -3.97 11.95
CA VAL A 90 -2.38 -3.90 11.29
C VAL A 90 -2.59 -3.50 9.84
N VAL A 91 -1.91 -2.43 9.43
CA VAL A 91 -1.88 -1.93 8.05
C VAL A 91 -0.43 -1.76 7.64
N GLY A 92 -0.11 -2.21 6.43
CA GLY A 92 1.17 -2.00 5.79
C GLY A 92 0.97 -1.13 4.56
N ILE A 93 1.71 -0.04 4.48
CA ILE A 93 1.74 0.89 3.34
C ILE A 93 3.15 0.86 2.76
N GLN A 94 3.25 0.87 1.44
CA GLN A 94 4.52 0.80 0.71
C GLN A 94 5.10 2.18 0.41
N TRP A 95 4.24 3.15 0.06
CA TRP A 95 4.66 4.57 0.04
C TRP A 95 4.91 5.09 1.46
N HIS A 96 5.39 6.33 1.54
CA HIS A 96 5.71 7.02 2.78
C HIS A 96 4.64 8.07 3.11
N PRO A 97 3.54 7.72 3.81
CA PRO A 97 2.48 8.67 4.15
C PRO A 97 2.93 9.73 5.16
N GLU A 98 4.03 9.51 5.87
CA GLU A 98 4.65 10.49 6.78
C GLU A 98 5.38 11.62 6.04
N ARG A 99 5.62 11.46 4.73
CA ARG A 99 6.31 12.44 3.89
C ARG A 99 5.31 13.19 3.02
N LYS A 100 5.76 14.33 2.49
CA LYS A 100 5.02 15.06 1.46
C LYS A 100 4.78 14.14 0.25
N SER A 101 3.53 14.05 -0.18
CA SER A 101 3.10 13.41 -1.42
C SER A 101 2.26 14.40 -2.24
N PRO A 102 2.01 14.12 -3.54
CA PRO A 102 1.08 14.93 -4.32
C PRO A 102 -0.31 15.01 -3.67
N ASP A 103 -0.83 13.88 -3.19
CA ASP A 103 -2.12 13.79 -2.49
C ASP A 103 -1.95 13.77 -0.96
N ASN A 104 -1.41 14.84 -0.36
CA ASN A 104 -1.20 14.90 1.10
C ASN A 104 -2.47 14.65 1.93
N GLN A 105 -3.65 15.09 1.44
CA GLN A 105 -4.91 14.89 2.16
C GLN A 105 -5.25 13.40 2.36
N VAL A 106 -4.88 12.55 1.41
CA VAL A 106 -5.08 11.09 1.51
C VAL A 106 -4.23 10.53 2.66
N ASN A 107 -2.99 11.00 2.80
CA ASN A 107 -2.12 10.59 3.91
C ASN A 107 -2.73 10.99 5.26
N ASP A 108 -3.26 12.21 5.37
CA ASP A 108 -3.90 12.69 6.60
C ASP A 108 -5.12 11.82 6.98
N ILE A 109 -5.96 11.47 6.00
CA ILE A 109 -7.13 10.60 6.20
C ILE A 109 -6.69 9.23 6.72
N ILE A 110 -5.67 8.62 6.08
CA ILE A 110 -5.16 7.31 6.47
C ILE A 110 -4.51 7.34 7.86
N LEU A 111 -3.65 8.32 8.14
CA LEU A 111 -3.00 8.43 9.45
C LEU A 111 -4.02 8.68 10.56
N LYS A 112 -5.04 9.50 10.30
CA LYS A 112 -6.14 9.73 11.23
C LYS A 112 -6.95 8.45 11.46
N SER A 113 -7.27 7.69 10.42
CA SER A 113 -8.06 6.47 10.58
C SER A 113 -7.31 5.36 11.33
N LEU A 114 -5.99 5.29 11.19
CA LEU A 114 -5.13 4.42 12.00
C LEU A 114 -5.12 4.86 13.47
N LYS A 115 -4.97 6.16 13.73
CA LYS A 115 -4.97 6.73 15.08
C LYS A 115 -6.29 6.51 15.80
N ASP A 116 -7.40 6.83 15.13
CA ASP A 116 -8.75 6.75 15.70
C ASP A 116 -9.29 5.32 15.70
N LYS A 117 -8.53 4.37 15.15
CA LYS A 117 -8.92 2.97 14.97
C LYS A 117 -10.26 2.83 14.23
N THR A 118 -10.51 3.72 13.27
CA THR A 118 -11.74 3.72 12.47
C THR A 118 -11.58 2.97 11.14
N CYS A 119 -10.35 2.65 10.75
CA CYS A 119 -10.11 1.67 9.70
C CYS A 119 -10.66 0.31 10.13
N TYR A 120 -11.50 -0.35 9.33
CA TYR A 120 -11.70 -1.81 9.22
C TYR A 120 -12.03 -2.72 10.43
N TRP A 121 -11.42 -2.52 11.59
CA TRP A 121 -11.50 -3.41 12.75
C TRP A 121 -12.69 -3.11 13.66
N SER A 122 -13.46 -2.07 13.37
CA SER A 122 -14.69 -1.70 14.09
C SER A 122 -15.95 -2.42 13.59
N ALA A 123 -15.84 -3.26 12.56
CA ALA A 123 -16.97 -4.01 12.00
C ALA A 123 -16.72 -5.53 12.03
N LYS A 124 -16.60 -6.09 13.24
CA LYS A 124 -16.98 -7.48 13.54
C LYS A 124 -17.58 -7.55 14.94
#